data_AF-A0A1I0FRH6-F1
#
_entry.id   AF-A0A1I0FRH6-F1
#
_cell.length_a   1.000
_cell.length_b   1.000
_cell.length_c   1.000
_cell.angle_alpha   90.00
_cell.angle_beta   90.00
_cell.angle_gamma   90.00
#
_symmetry.space_group_name_H-M   'P 1'
#
loop_
_entity.id
_entity.type
_entity.pdbx_description
1 polymer ?
#
loop_
_entity_poly.entity_id
_entity_poly.type
_entity_poly.pdbx_seq_one_letter_code
_entity_poly.pdbx_strand_id
1 'polypeptide(L)'
;MKYDSDERIIQNALNSIHTPQHDIMANIKSEIQPSKSSMNYKKVVTITLAAVFCFMLSIGVAATNIPAVNNILYVISPEIASMLQPINATSEDQGIRMEVIGAINDDEMAVVYVTMQDLTGDRIDESLDLYDYSIRGARAFTHEVVDYDKESNIATIRIQGNGGKELNGKRVQFSIASFLSHKEWFDAVDTSINPLEVKNVTIAKTIPFNLDGAGGGGMLLPELKEQGIKTINLLKTDEMERFLPGIDFMHISNIGYIDGRLHIQTKWREDSIDDHGFFYLVDALGNRLETDNSNLYFDIDRRGKTKFGRRYVEYIYDVENLDLDGVQLKGYFVTNGKYVKGNWRTSFVMESVVEEKKAESFIEFDTWTANYISVSPLGVTIAGIAEEINLDNITIEVYMLDGSIKTFDSVVACRENKEARIKFITTMPLEVSEVDYVTVNGKVVVFK
;
A
#
# COMPACT_ATOMS: atom_id res chain seq x y z
N MET A 1 18.53 7.02 -50.67
CA MET A 1 18.88 6.79 -49.25
C MET A 1 19.36 5.36 -49.13
N LYS A 2 20.59 5.14 -48.66
CA LYS A 2 21.09 3.81 -48.31
C LYS A 2 20.58 3.52 -46.90
N TYR A 3 19.66 2.58 -46.77
CA TYR A 3 19.17 2.11 -45.49
C TYR A 3 20.30 1.45 -44.69
N ASP A 4 20.33 1.68 -43.38
CA ASP A 4 21.29 1.08 -42.45
C ASP A 4 21.10 -0.46 -42.37
N SER A 5 22.11 -1.21 -41.94
CA SER A 5 22.04 -2.68 -41.87
C SER A 5 20.87 -3.17 -41.04
N ASP A 6 20.55 -2.44 -39.99
CA ASP A 6 19.52 -2.79 -39.01
C ASP A 6 18.12 -2.60 -39.61
N GLU A 7 17.96 -1.60 -40.48
CA GLU A 7 16.71 -1.32 -41.17
C GLU A 7 16.39 -2.40 -42.22
N ARG A 8 17.42 -2.96 -42.89
CA ARG A 8 17.25 -4.13 -43.77
C ARG A 8 16.89 -5.40 -43.00
N ILE A 9 17.39 -5.57 -41.77
CA ILE A 9 17.08 -6.73 -40.93
C ILE A 9 15.61 -6.68 -40.50
N ILE A 10 15.13 -5.50 -40.05
CA ILE A 10 13.73 -5.31 -39.64
C ILE A 10 12.77 -5.49 -40.81
N GLN A 11 13.11 -4.96 -41.99
CA GLN A 11 12.25 -5.07 -43.16
C GLN A 11 12.16 -6.51 -43.70
N ASN A 12 13.25 -7.27 -43.63
CA ASN A 12 13.24 -8.69 -43.96
C ASN A 12 12.44 -9.52 -42.93
N ALA A 13 12.52 -9.18 -41.64
CA ALA A 13 11.73 -9.83 -40.61
C ALA A 13 10.23 -9.59 -40.82
N LEU A 14 9.82 -8.36 -41.12
CA LEU A 14 8.42 -8.02 -41.41
C LEU A 14 7.87 -8.73 -42.65
N ASN A 15 8.67 -8.85 -43.70
CA ASN A 15 8.26 -9.55 -44.93
C ASN A 15 8.18 -11.08 -44.78
N SER A 16 8.70 -11.64 -43.69
CA SER A 16 8.64 -13.08 -43.40
C SER A 16 7.41 -13.49 -42.56
N ILE A 17 6.67 -12.53 -42.01
CA ILE A 17 5.47 -12.79 -41.22
C ILE A 17 4.29 -13.06 -42.16
N HIS A 18 3.88 -14.33 -42.28
CA HIS A 18 2.61 -14.69 -42.91
C HIS A 18 1.48 -14.67 -41.86
N THR A 19 0.69 -13.61 -41.86
CA THR A 19 -0.56 -13.56 -41.08
C THR A 19 -1.62 -14.44 -41.74
N PRO A 20 -2.31 -15.34 -41.00
CA PRO A 20 -3.44 -16.07 -41.54
C PRO A 20 -4.54 -15.09 -41.96
N GLN A 21 -4.99 -15.19 -43.21
CA GLN A 21 -6.11 -14.40 -43.73
C GLN A 21 -7.41 -14.97 -43.14
N HIS A 22 -7.79 -14.51 -41.96
CA HIS A 22 -9.11 -14.81 -41.41
C HIS A 22 -10.14 -13.88 -42.05
N ASP A 23 -11.04 -14.45 -42.85
CA ASP A 23 -12.22 -13.76 -43.38
C ASP A 23 -13.26 -13.60 -42.26
N ILE A 24 -13.10 -12.54 -41.47
CA ILE A 24 -13.99 -12.19 -40.35
C ILE A 24 -15.41 -11.87 -40.86
N MET A 25 -15.58 -11.60 -42.16
CA MET A 25 -16.86 -11.20 -42.74
C MET A 25 -17.76 -12.37 -43.15
N ALA A 26 -17.20 -13.56 -43.36
CA ALA A 26 -17.95 -14.78 -43.64
C ALA A 26 -18.64 -15.37 -42.38
N ASN A 27 -18.00 -15.24 -41.21
CA ASN A 27 -18.54 -15.80 -39.95
C ASN A 27 -19.63 -14.94 -39.29
N ILE A 28 -19.76 -13.67 -39.66
CA ILE A 28 -20.81 -12.79 -39.11
C ILE A 28 -22.16 -13.03 -39.81
N LYS A 29 -22.19 -13.64 -41.00
CA LYS A 29 -23.43 -13.96 -41.74
C LYS A 29 -24.06 -15.32 -41.39
N SER A 30 -23.34 -16.22 -40.71
CA SER A 30 -23.86 -17.54 -40.31
C SER A 30 -24.53 -17.57 -38.93
N GLU A 31 -24.30 -16.56 -38.07
CA GLU A 31 -24.93 -16.48 -36.73
C GLU A 31 -26.14 -15.53 -36.66
N ILE A 32 -26.48 -14.85 -37.77
CA ILE A 32 -27.65 -13.99 -37.86
C ILE A 32 -28.61 -14.53 -38.94
N GLN A 33 -29.18 -15.71 -38.68
CA GLN A 33 -30.43 -16.12 -39.31
C GLN A 33 -31.40 -16.65 -38.25
N PRO A 34 -32.66 -16.14 -38.21
CA PRO A 34 -33.64 -16.60 -37.23
C PRO A 34 -34.15 -17.99 -37.61
N SER A 35 -34.05 -18.95 -36.68
CA SER A 35 -34.62 -20.27 -36.86
C SER A 35 -36.15 -20.18 -36.92
N LYS A 36 -36.74 -20.45 -38.08
CA LYS A 36 -38.17 -20.73 -38.20
C LYS A 36 -38.43 -22.15 -37.68
N SER A 37 -39.20 -22.27 -36.61
CA SER A 37 -39.91 -23.52 -36.30
C SER A 37 -41.41 -23.27 -36.37
N SER A 38 -42.09 -24.13 -37.12
CA SER A 38 -43.54 -24.16 -37.28
C SER A 38 -44.10 -25.32 -36.48
N MET A 39 -45.00 -25.06 -35.52
CA MET A 39 -46.33 -25.71 -35.47
C MET A 39 -47.18 -25.31 -34.26
N ASN A 40 -48.44 -25.02 -34.60
CA ASN A 40 -49.70 -25.30 -33.88
C ASN A 40 -50.06 -24.57 -32.58
N TYR A 41 -50.76 -23.45 -32.78
CA TYR A 41 -51.58 -22.77 -31.79
C TYR A 41 -52.96 -23.41 -31.67
N LYS A 42 -53.21 -24.22 -30.64
CA LYS A 42 -54.54 -24.31 -29.99
C LYS A 42 -54.39 -24.66 -28.51
N LYS A 43 -54.86 -23.73 -27.68
CA LYS A 43 -55.28 -23.84 -26.27
C LYS A 43 -54.24 -24.38 -25.28
N VAL A 44 -53.80 -23.53 -24.35
CA VAL A 44 -54.05 -23.66 -22.91
C VAL A 44 -53.67 -22.33 -22.23
N VAL A 45 -54.59 -21.84 -21.42
CA VAL A 45 -54.50 -20.69 -20.52
C VAL A 45 -53.71 -21.10 -19.25
N THR A 46 -53.20 -20.11 -18.53
CA THR A 46 -52.78 -20.09 -17.10
C THR A 46 -51.33 -20.46 -16.70
N ILE A 47 -50.70 -19.45 -16.04
CA ILE A 47 -49.68 -19.50 -14.95
C ILE A 47 -48.25 -19.82 -15.45
N THR A 48 -47.23 -18.95 -15.31
CA THR A 48 -46.74 -18.36 -14.06
C THR A 48 -46.04 -17.00 -14.28
N LEU A 49 -46.58 -15.93 -13.70
CA LEU A 49 -45.85 -14.72 -13.30
C LEU A 49 -44.90 -15.11 -12.15
N ALA A 50 -43.59 -15.28 -12.39
CA ALA A 50 -42.61 -15.44 -11.30
C ALA A 50 -41.13 -15.18 -11.65
N ALA A 51 -40.78 -14.70 -12.85
CA ALA A 51 -39.36 -14.66 -13.27
C ALA A 51 -38.84 -13.31 -13.79
N VAL A 52 -39.59 -12.22 -13.68
CA VAL A 52 -39.16 -10.90 -14.20
C VAL A 52 -39.21 -9.77 -13.15
N PHE A 53 -39.49 -10.09 -11.88
CA PHE A 53 -39.59 -9.08 -10.81
C PHE A 53 -38.35 -8.97 -9.90
N CYS A 54 -37.19 -9.49 -10.31
CA CYS A 54 -35.97 -9.49 -9.47
C CYS A 54 -34.91 -8.43 -9.83
N PHE A 55 -35.21 -7.45 -10.70
CA PHE A 55 -34.20 -6.46 -11.10
C PHE A 55 -34.58 -4.98 -10.96
N MET A 56 -35.73 -4.63 -10.36
CA MET A 56 -36.18 -3.23 -10.27
C MET A 56 -36.97 -2.94 -8.99
N LEU A 57 -36.36 -3.08 -7.82
CA LEU A 57 -36.85 -2.43 -6.59
C LEU A 57 -35.72 -1.69 -5.91
N SER A 58 -35.29 -0.60 -6.55
CA SER A 58 -34.63 0.51 -5.90
C SER A 58 -35.67 1.39 -5.20
N ILE A 59 -35.35 1.72 -3.94
CA ILE A 59 -35.93 2.75 -3.05
C ILE A 59 -37.15 2.33 -2.24
N GLY A 60 -36.87 1.97 -0.99
CA GLY A 60 -37.71 2.21 0.17
C GLY A 60 -36.80 2.38 1.37
N VAL A 61 -36.62 3.63 1.83
CA VAL A 61 -35.95 3.96 3.09
C VAL A 61 -36.71 3.27 4.21
N ALA A 62 -36.19 2.14 4.64
CA ALA A 62 -36.46 1.54 5.93
C ALA A 62 -35.08 1.17 6.48
N ALA A 63 -34.78 1.65 7.68
CA ALA A 63 -33.65 1.22 8.48
C ALA A 63 -33.68 -0.32 8.54
N THR A 64 -32.98 -0.95 7.60
CA THR A 64 -32.89 -2.38 7.48
C THR A 64 -31.58 -2.71 8.17
N ASN A 65 -31.70 -3.41 9.29
CA ASN A 65 -30.62 -4.11 9.95
C ASN A 65 -29.97 -5.05 8.93
N ILE A 66 -29.01 -4.56 8.14
CA ILE A 66 -28.28 -5.39 7.18
C ILE A 66 -27.30 -6.20 7.99
N PRO A 67 -27.46 -7.53 8.07
CA PRO A 67 -26.72 -8.34 9.02
C PRO A 67 -25.20 -8.17 8.94
N ALA A 68 -24.64 -8.01 7.73
CA ALA A 68 -23.20 -7.84 7.59
C ALA A 68 -22.68 -6.52 8.20
N VAL A 69 -23.38 -5.40 8.01
CA VAL A 69 -22.99 -4.13 8.63
C VAL A 69 -23.20 -4.18 10.15
N ASN A 70 -24.28 -4.83 10.59
CA ASN A 70 -24.53 -5.05 12.02
C ASN A 70 -23.39 -5.79 12.72
N ASN A 71 -22.75 -6.73 12.01
CA ASN A 71 -21.62 -7.50 12.54
C ASN A 71 -20.35 -6.69 12.73
N ILE A 72 -20.29 -5.42 12.31
CA ILE A 72 -19.13 -4.55 12.52
C ILE A 72 -19.47 -3.25 13.28
N LEU A 73 -20.71 -3.08 13.75
CA LEU A 73 -21.12 -1.87 14.49
C LEU A 73 -20.36 -1.67 15.81
N TYR A 74 -19.72 -2.70 16.35
CA TYR A 74 -18.88 -2.58 17.54
C TYR A 74 -17.46 -2.11 17.22
N VAL A 75 -17.03 -2.16 15.94
CA VAL A 75 -15.69 -1.75 15.50
C VAL A 75 -15.69 -0.40 14.77
N ILE A 76 -16.84 0.05 14.27
CA ILE A 76 -16.99 1.36 13.61
C ILE A 76 -17.87 2.31 14.42
N SER A 77 -17.64 3.62 14.27
CA SER A 77 -18.53 4.61 14.90
C SER A 77 -19.92 4.64 14.24
N PRO A 78 -20.97 5.08 14.95
CA PRO A 78 -22.30 5.26 14.38
C PRO A 78 -22.34 6.15 13.13
N GLU A 79 -21.49 7.18 13.09
CA GLU A 79 -21.36 8.12 11.98
C GLU A 79 -20.84 7.40 10.73
N ILE A 80 -19.77 6.58 10.88
CA ILE A 80 -19.25 5.75 9.78
C ILE A 80 -20.30 4.73 9.35
N ALA A 81 -20.96 4.05 10.30
CA ALA A 81 -21.99 3.06 10.01
C ALA A 81 -23.14 3.65 9.17
N SER A 82 -23.54 4.90 9.45
CA SER A 82 -24.62 5.57 8.73
C SER A 82 -24.31 5.88 7.27
N MET A 83 -23.02 6.03 6.93
CA MET A 83 -22.54 6.33 5.59
C MET A 83 -22.12 5.09 4.80
N LEU A 84 -21.97 3.95 5.48
CA LEU A 84 -21.47 2.72 4.88
C LEU A 84 -22.48 2.17 3.87
N GLN A 85 -22.08 2.13 2.60
CA GLN A 85 -22.82 1.40 1.57
C GLN A 85 -22.67 -0.11 1.83
N PRO A 86 -23.75 -0.85 2.10
CA PRO A 86 -23.68 -2.29 2.30
C PRO A 86 -23.38 -3.01 0.98
N ILE A 87 -22.35 -3.87 0.96
CA ILE A 87 -21.90 -4.57 -0.26
C ILE A 87 -22.25 -6.06 -0.23
N ASN A 88 -21.97 -6.76 0.88
CA ASN A 88 -22.24 -8.20 1.08
C ASN A 88 -21.67 -9.12 -0.02
N ALA A 89 -20.51 -8.79 -0.59
CA ALA A 89 -19.92 -9.56 -1.68
C ALA A 89 -18.89 -10.54 -1.14
N THR A 90 -19.06 -11.83 -1.42
CA THR A 90 -18.18 -12.89 -0.90
C THR A 90 -17.31 -13.50 -1.99
N SER A 91 -16.12 -13.98 -1.61
CA SER A 91 -15.24 -14.78 -2.44
C SER A 91 -14.54 -15.81 -1.56
N GLU A 92 -14.47 -17.06 -2.01
CA GLU A 92 -13.77 -18.12 -1.29
C GLU A 92 -12.71 -18.71 -2.21
N ASP A 93 -11.49 -18.85 -1.68
CA ASP A 93 -10.37 -19.54 -2.33
C ASP A 93 -9.43 -20.09 -1.27
N GLN A 94 -8.77 -21.21 -1.57
CA GLN A 94 -7.85 -21.91 -0.65
C GLN A 94 -8.43 -22.18 0.76
N GLY A 95 -9.75 -22.34 0.89
CA GLY A 95 -10.40 -22.55 2.18
C GLY A 95 -10.41 -21.30 3.08
N ILE A 96 -10.18 -20.11 2.51
CA ILE A 96 -10.37 -18.82 3.17
C ILE A 96 -11.58 -18.14 2.53
N ARG A 97 -12.49 -17.63 3.36
CA ARG A 97 -13.61 -16.81 2.94
C ARG A 97 -13.28 -15.34 3.14
N MET A 98 -13.40 -14.56 2.08
CA MET A 98 -13.35 -13.10 2.08
C MET A 98 -14.76 -12.56 1.86
N GLU A 99 -15.19 -11.61 2.67
CA GLU A 99 -16.47 -10.93 2.52
C GLU A 99 -16.29 -9.41 2.61
N VAL A 100 -16.68 -8.70 1.55
CA VAL A 100 -16.75 -7.24 1.55
C VAL A 100 -18.07 -6.85 2.19
N ILE A 101 -18.00 -6.31 3.40
CA ILE A 101 -19.16 -5.95 4.22
C ILE A 101 -19.78 -4.66 3.69
N GLY A 102 -18.95 -3.63 3.53
CA GLY A 102 -19.40 -2.32 3.11
C GLY A 102 -18.27 -1.44 2.60
N ALA A 103 -18.64 -0.37 1.91
CA ALA A 103 -17.71 0.61 1.39
C ALA A 103 -18.24 2.05 1.54
N ILE A 104 -17.34 3.02 1.61
CA ILE A 104 -17.62 4.47 1.58
C ILE A 104 -16.66 5.07 0.58
N ASN A 105 -17.11 5.97 -0.29
CA ASN A 105 -16.21 6.62 -1.25
C ASN A 105 -16.63 8.07 -1.55
N ASP A 106 -15.67 8.94 -1.87
CA ASP A 106 -15.90 10.36 -2.18
C ASP A 106 -15.24 10.77 -3.51
N ASP A 107 -15.42 9.92 -4.50
CA ASP A 107 -14.78 9.95 -5.83
C ASP A 107 -13.28 9.66 -5.88
N GLU A 108 -12.51 10.24 -4.95
CA GLU A 108 -11.05 10.13 -4.91
C GLU A 108 -10.57 9.02 -3.98
N MET A 109 -11.18 8.92 -2.80
CA MET A 109 -10.86 7.93 -1.78
C MET A 109 -11.99 6.90 -1.68
N ALA A 110 -11.61 5.67 -1.34
CA ALA A 110 -12.52 4.61 -0.94
C ALA A 110 -12.03 3.97 0.37
N VAL A 111 -12.95 3.75 1.30
CA VAL A 111 -12.76 2.94 2.51
C VAL A 111 -13.63 1.70 2.36
N VAL A 112 -13.02 0.52 2.48
CA VAL A 112 -13.69 -0.78 2.32
C VAL A 112 -13.46 -1.61 3.57
N TYR A 113 -14.54 -2.16 4.13
CA TYR A 113 -14.47 -3.11 5.24
C TYR A 113 -14.62 -4.53 4.71
N VAL A 114 -13.67 -5.37 5.07
CA VAL A 114 -13.56 -6.74 4.59
C VAL A 114 -13.33 -7.67 5.77
N THR A 115 -14.07 -8.77 5.85
CA THR A 115 -13.73 -9.87 6.75
C THR A 115 -13.00 -10.99 6.02
N MET A 116 -12.01 -11.58 6.69
CA MET A 116 -11.34 -12.80 6.25
C MET A 116 -11.46 -13.88 7.33
N GLN A 117 -11.87 -15.08 6.92
CA GLN A 117 -12.05 -16.24 7.79
C GLN A 117 -11.36 -17.47 7.21
N ASP A 118 -10.57 -18.18 8.02
CA ASP A 118 -10.05 -19.49 7.64
C ASP A 118 -11.08 -20.58 7.98
N LEU A 119 -11.58 -21.26 6.94
CA LEU A 119 -12.58 -22.32 7.07
C LEU A 119 -11.96 -23.71 7.27
N THR A 120 -10.65 -23.85 7.07
CA THR A 120 -9.99 -25.16 6.97
C THR A 120 -8.76 -25.31 7.85
N GLY A 121 -8.32 -24.24 8.49
CA GLY A 121 -7.12 -24.25 9.34
C GLY A 121 -6.99 -23.00 10.20
N ASP A 122 -5.74 -22.72 10.54
CA ASP A 122 -5.31 -21.64 11.45
C ASP A 122 -4.26 -20.78 10.73
N ARG A 123 -4.66 -20.16 9.62
CA ARG A 123 -3.76 -19.31 8.80
C ARG A 123 -4.04 -17.82 8.99
N ILE A 124 -5.01 -17.43 9.80
CA ILE A 124 -5.37 -16.03 10.05
C ILE A 124 -5.40 -15.80 11.56
N ASP A 125 -4.68 -14.79 12.01
CA ASP A 125 -4.64 -14.32 13.40
C ASP A 125 -4.72 -12.78 13.46
N GLU A 126 -4.62 -12.20 14.65
CA GLU A 126 -4.62 -10.74 14.86
C GLU A 126 -3.48 -10.00 14.14
N SER A 127 -2.45 -10.71 13.67
CA SER A 127 -1.27 -10.12 13.01
C SER A 127 -1.38 -10.07 11.49
N LEU A 128 -2.55 -10.43 10.94
CA LEU A 128 -2.84 -10.47 9.50
C LEU A 128 -2.38 -9.17 8.81
N ASP A 129 -1.67 -9.34 7.69
CA ASP A 129 -1.16 -8.25 6.87
C ASP A 129 -1.38 -8.57 5.38
N LEU A 130 -2.13 -7.72 4.69
CA LEU A 130 -2.37 -7.87 3.27
C LEU A 130 -1.12 -7.50 2.48
N TYR A 131 -0.54 -8.47 1.78
CA TYR A 131 0.72 -8.30 1.07
C TYR A 131 0.53 -7.91 -0.39
N ASP A 132 -0.26 -8.68 -1.15
CA ASP A 132 -0.61 -8.35 -2.54
C ASP A 132 -2.12 -8.11 -2.64
N TYR A 133 -2.55 -6.85 -2.71
CA TYR A 133 -3.97 -6.50 -2.82
C TYR A 133 -4.19 -5.24 -3.66
N SER A 134 -5.41 -5.06 -4.18
CA SER A 134 -5.75 -3.87 -4.97
C SER A 134 -7.25 -3.59 -5.01
N ILE A 135 -7.59 -2.31 -5.14
CA ILE A 135 -8.91 -1.84 -5.58
C ILE A 135 -8.72 -1.19 -6.94
N ARG A 136 -9.32 -1.76 -7.98
CA ARG A 136 -9.23 -1.21 -9.34
C ARG A 136 -9.79 0.22 -9.35
N GLY A 137 -8.95 1.17 -9.72
CA GLY A 137 -9.29 2.60 -9.82
C GLY A 137 -8.60 3.46 -8.78
N ALA A 138 -8.15 2.89 -7.67
CA ALA A 138 -7.28 3.52 -6.69
C ALA A 138 -5.80 3.22 -6.96
N ARG A 139 -4.90 3.96 -6.32
CA ARG A 139 -3.44 3.94 -6.59
C ARG A 139 -2.60 3.72 -5.34
N ALA A 140 -2.96 4.35 -4.23
CA ALA A 140 -2.25 4.22 -2.97
C ALA A 140 -3.15 3.50 -1.97
N PHE A 141 -2.60 2.49 -1.29
CA PHE A 141 -3.36 1.62 -0.42
C PHE A 141 -2.74 1.55 0.97
N THR A 142 -3.59 1.56 1.97
CA THR A 142 -3.26 1.15 3.33
C THR A 142 -4.34 0.20 3.83
N HIS A 143 -4.00 -0.63 4.80
CA HIS A 143 -4.99 -1.48 5.46
C HIS A 143 -4.65 -1.60 6.95
N GLU A 144 -5.65 -1.99 7.73
CA GLU A 144 -5.52 -2.18 9.16
C GLU A 144 -6.49 -3.27 9.60
N VAL A 145 -6.03 -4.20 10.43
CA VAL A 145 -6.89 -5.13 11.16
C VAL A 145 -7.54 -4.33 12.29
N VAL A 146 -8.84 -4.03 12.15
CA VAL A 146 -9.59 -3.25 13.14
C VAL A 146 -10.24 -4.12 14.20
N ASP A 147 -10.33 -5.43 13.96
CA ASP A 147 -10.83 -6.42 14.91
C ASP A 147 -10.43 -7.85 14.52
N TYR A 148 -10.32 -8.72 15.51
CA TYR A 148 -10.13 -10.16 15.33
C TYR A 148 -10.92 -10.95 16.38
N ASP A 149 -11.96 -11.66 15.92
CA ASP A 149 -12.75 -12.56 16.75
C ASP A 149 -12.09 -13.94 16.81
N LYS A 150 -11.51 -14.25 17.97
CA LYS A 150 -10.84 -15.52 18.28
C LYS A 150 -11.79 -16.72 18.34
N GLU A 151 -13.09 -16.52 18.60
CA GLU A 151 -14.04 -17.64 18.66
C GLU A 151 -14.43 -18.11 17.26
N SER A 152 -14.57 -17.17 16.32
CA SER A 152 -14.98 -17.47 14.94
C SER A 152 -13.82 -17.46 13.92
N ASN A 153 -12.60 -17.09 14.34
CA ASN A 153 -11.41 -16.88 13.51
C ASN A 153 -11.65 -15.90 12.36
N ILE A 154 -12.32 -14.79 12.67
CA ILE A 154 -12.65 -13.75 11.69
C ILE A 154 -11.81 -12.51 11.97
N ALA A 155 -10.97 -12.12 11.00
CA ALA A 155 -10.31 -10.82 11.00
C ALA A 155 -11.16 -9.80 10.23
N THR A 156 -11.43 -8.64 10.83
CA THR A 156 -12.06 -7.50 10.16
C THR A 156 -10.99 -6.49 9.78
N ILE A 157 -10.91 -6.16 8.49
CA ILE A 157 -9.88 -5.32 7.90
C ILE A 157 -10.54 -4.07 7.31
N ARG A 158 -10.01 -2.90 7.68
CA ARG A 158 -10.31 -1.64 7.03
C ARG A 158 -9.25 -1.38 5.97
N ILE A 159 -9.68 -1.19 4.73
CA ILE A 159 -8.80 -0.93 3.59
C ILE A 159 -9.10 0.46 3.06
N GLN A 160 -8.07 1.28 2.90
CA GLN A 160 -8.17 2.59 2.32
C GLN A 160 -7.46 2.60 0.96
N GLY A 161 -8.19 2.97 -0.09
CA GLY A 161 -7.65 3.25 -1.43
C GLY A 161 -7.76 4.74 -1.74
N ASN A 162 -6.66 5.35 -2.19
CA ASN A 162 -6.59 6.79 -2.52
C ASN A 162 -6.12 6.98 -3.96
N GLY A 163 -6.17 8.21 -4.43
CA GLY A 163 -5.73 8.60 -5.76
C GLY A 163 -6.68 8.12 -6.84
N GLY A 164 -7.97 7.95 -6.54
CA GLY A 164 -9.01 7.59 -7.48
C GLY A 164 -9.16 8.60 -8.62
N LYS A 165 -9.55 8.12 -9.81
CA LYS A 165 -10.11 8.95 -10.88
C LYS A 165 -11.54 8.51 -11.12
N GLU A 166 -12.46 9.24 -10.50
CA GLU A 166 -13.90 9.04 -10.63
C GLU A 166 -14.37 7.68 -10.10
N LEU A 167 -14.15 7.37 -8.81
CA LEU A 167 -14.63 6.11 -8.23
C LEU A 167 -16.16 6.05 -8.14
N ASN A 168 -16.84 7.20 -8.15
CA ASN A 168 -18.27 7.33 -7.98
C ASN A 168 -19.08 6.58 -9.05
N GLY A 169 -20.00 5.74 -8.61
CA GLY A 169 -20.93 4.98 -9.46
C GLY A 169 -20.24 3.93 -10.34
N LYS A 170 -18.93 3.72 -10.21
CA LYS A 170 -18.20 2.75 -11.03
C LYS A 170 -18.24 1.38 -10.39
N ARG A 171 -18.34 0.36 -11.25
CA ARG A 171 -18.08 -1.02 -10.86
C ARG A 171 -16.57 -1.18 -10.63
N VAL A 172 -16.19 -1.40 -9.39
CA VAL A 172 -14.81 -1.67 -9.00
C VAL A 172 -14.59 -3.15 -8.75
N GLN A 173 -13.34 -3.56 -8.91
CA GLN A 173 -12.89 -4.90 -8.57
C GLN A 173 -11.94 -4.77 -7.38
N PHE A 174 -12.27 -5.46 -6.30
CA PHE A 174 -11.39 -5.63 -5.17
C PHE A 174 -10.78 -7.03 -5.20
N SER A 175 -9.49 -7.14 -4.95
CA SER A 175 -8.82 -8.43 -4.89
C SER A 175 -7.68 -8.47 -3.88
N ILE A 176 -7.54 -9.62 -3.23
CA ILE A 176 -6.38 -10.01 -2.42
C ILE A 176 -5.78 -11.24 -3.12
N ALA A 177 -4.50 -11.16 -3.44
CA ALA A 177 -3.72 -12.24 -4.04
C ALA A 177 -2.81 -12.94 -3.02
N SER A 178 -2.41 -12.24 -1.95
CA SER A 178 -1.68 -12.85 -0.85
C SER A 178 -1.75 -12.04 0.44
N PHE A 179 -1.49 -12.71 1.57
CA PHE A 179 -1.37 -12.11 2.89
C PHE A 179 -0.33 -12.83 3.75
N LEU A 180 0.12 -12.16 4.80
CA LEU A 180 1.01 -12.63 5.84
C LEU A 180 0.24 -12.74 7.17
N SER A 181 0.69 -13.62 8.07
CA SER A 181 0.11 -13.79 9.42
C SER A 181 1.09 -14.56 10.31
N HIS A 182 0.71 -14.77 11.57
CA HIS A 182 1.58 -15.36 12.61
C HIS A 182 2.89 -14.57 12.74
N LYS A 183 2.78 -13.24 12.83
CA LYS A 183 3.95 -12.38 13.02
C LYS A 183 4.55 -12.61 14.40
N GLU A 184 5.87 -12.71 14.43
CA GLU A 184 6.63 -12.75 15.67
C GLU A 184 7.50 -11.49 15.76
N TRP A 185 7.45 -10.83 16.91
CA TRP A 185 8.22 -9.63 17.21
C TRP A 185 9.31 -9.95 18.21
N PHE A 186 10.53 -9.57 17.89
CA PHE A 186 11.71 -9.74 18.72
C PHE A 186 12.28 -8.36 19.02
N ASP A 187 12.00 -7.83 20.21
CA ASP A 187 12.57 -6.57 20.68
C ASP A 187 13.66 -6.80 21.72
N ALA A 188 14.55 -5.83 21.85
CA ALA A 188 15.69 -5.82 22.77
C ALA A 188 16.58 -7.06 22.65
N VAL A 189 16.69 -7.61 21.45
CA VAL A 189 17.52 -8.79 21.17
C VAL A 189 18.96 -8.46 21.52
N ASP A 190 19.50 -9.18 22.51
CA ASP A 190 20.87 -8.99 22.94
C ASP A 190 21.82 -9.61 21.90
N THR A 191 22.59 -8.74 21.25
CA THR A 191 23.59 -9.18 20.28
C THR A 191 24.89 -9.62 20.96
N SER A 192 25.11 -9.22 22.23
CA SER A 192 26.39 -9.31 22.93
C SER A 192 27.55 -8.70 22.13
N ILE A 193 27.28 -7.64 21.35
CA ILE A 193 28.27 -6.87 20.60
C ILE A 193 28.47 -5.52 21.28
N ASN A 194 29.73 -5.23 21.60
CA ASN A 194 30.19 -3.93 22.06
C ASN A 194 30.86 -3.17 20.88
N PRO A 195 30.32 -2.02 20.44
CA PRO A 195 30.91 -1.23 19.35
C PRO A 195 32.37 -0.81 19.60
N LEU A 196 32.76 -0.52 20.85
CA LEU A 196 34.13 -0.16 21.20
C LEU A 196 35.11 -1.32 20.93
N GLU A 197 34.70 -2.56 21.23
CA GLU A 197 35.50 -3.74 20.94
C GLU A 197 35.67 -3.95 19.43
N VAL A 198 34.60 -3.76 18.66
CA VAL A 198 34.64 -3.84 17.18
C VAL A 198 35.64 -2.82 16.61
N LYS A 199 35.65 -1.60 17.16
CA LYS A 199 36.56 -0.51 16.76
C LYS A 199 38.04 -0.87 16.99
N ASN A 200 38.34 -1.62 18.04
CA ASN A 200 39.72 -1.92 18.45
C ASN A 200 40.34 -3.13 17.75
N VAL A 201 39.54 -4.01 17.14
CA VAL A 201 40.01 -5.34 16.67
C VAL A 201 40.10 -5.43 15.15
N THR A 202 39.41 -4.56 14.40
CA THR A 202 39.07 -4.89 13.00
C THR A 202 39.42 -3.79 12.01
N ILE A 203 40.36 -4.08 11.09
CA ILE A 203 40.37 -3.42 9.79
C ILE A 203 39.41 -4.21 8.90
N ALA A 204 38.24 -3.63 8.63
CA ALA A 204 37.23 -4.30 7.83
C ALA A 204 37.69 -4.44 6.36
N LYS A 205 37.53 -5.64 5.78
CA LYS A 205 37.62 -5.78 4.32
C LYS A 205 36.35 -5.23 3.71
N THR A 206 36.50 -4.52 2.59
CA THR A 206 35.38 -3.84 1.95
C THR A 206 35.19 -4.25 0.50
N ILE A 207 34.01 -3.97 -0.02
CA ILE A 207 33.64 -4.09 -1.43
C ILE A 207 32.96 -2.79 -1.89
N PRO A 208 33.21 -2.34 -3.14
CA PRO A 208 32.57 -1.14 -3.65
C PRO A 208 31.10 -1.41 -3.96
N PHE A 209 30.25 -0.42 -3.68
CA PHE A 209 28.81 -0.44 -3.95
C PHE A 209 28.37 0.84 -4.65
N ASN A 210 27.60 0.71 -5.74
CA ASN A 210 27.05 1.84 -6.48
C ASN A 210 25.70 2.27 -5.89
N LEU A 211 25.58 3.55 -5.53
CA LEU A 211 24.39 4.16 -4.95
C LEU A 211 23.28 4.48 -5.97
N ASP A 212 23.59 4.48 -7.27
CA ASP A 212 22.63 4.78 -8.33
C ASP A 212 21.51 3.74 -8.35
N GLY A 213 20.30 4.08 -7.86
CA GLY A 213 19.18 3.14 -7.77
C GLY A 213 19.24 2.18 -6.57
N ALA A 214 20.13 2.44 -5.60
CA ALA A 214 20.18 1.70 -4.35
C ALA A 214 18.85 1.83 -3.57
N GLY A 215 18.34 0.69 -3.12
CA GLY A 215 17.28 0.63 -2.12
C GLY A 215 17.86 0.80 -0.73
N GLY A 216 17.20 1.56 0.12
CA GLY A 216 17.67 1.88 1.45
C GLY A 216 16.94 3.08 2.05
N GLY A 217 17.09 3.26 3.36
CA GLY A 217 16.54 4.41 4.10
C GLY A 217 17.58 5.07 4.99
N GLY A 218 17.19 6.18 5.61
CA GLY A 218 18.02 6.97 6.53
C GLY A 218 18.62 8.23 5.91
N MET A 219 19.25 9.04 6.75
CA MET A 219 19.69 10.42 6.41
C MET A 219 20.99 10.47 5.60
N LEU A 220 21.84 9.46 5.71
CA LEU A 220 23.16 9.45 5.06
C LEU A 220 23.07 9.31 3.54
N LEU A 221 22.09 8.55 3.02
CA LEU A 221 21.99 8.29 1.58
C LEU A 221 21.63 9.54 0.76
N PRO A 222 20.63 10.36 1.15
CA PRO A 222 20.40 11.66 0.52
C PRO A 222 21.65 12.55 0.54
N GLU A 223 22.31 12.69 1.69
CA GLU A 223 23.49 13.56 1.84
C GLU A 223 24.64 13.15 0.91
N LEU A 224 24.96 11.85 0.84
CA LEU A 224 26.01 11.34 -0.05
C LEU A 224 25.68 11.61 -1.53
N LYS A 225 24.41 11.45 -1.91
CA LYS A 225 23.95 11.74 -3.29
C LYS A 225 24.04 13.22 -3.60
N GLU A 226 23.67 14.10 -2.69
CA GLU A 226 23.80 15.56 -2.83
C GLU A 226 25.27 15.99 -2.99
N GLN A 227 26.19 15.32 -2.31
CA GLN A 227 27.63 15.51 -2.45
C GLN A 227 28.20 14.94 -3.77
N GLY A 228 27.36 14.31 -4.60
CA GLY A 228 27.78 13.70 -5.87
C GLY A 228 28.53 12.37 -5.71
N ILE A 229 28.49 11.76 -4.52
CA ILE A 229 29.12 10.47 -4.26
C ILE A 229 28.27 9.38 -4.91
N LYS A 230 28.88 8.63 -5.82
CA LYS A 230 28.21 7.53 -6.56
C LYS A 230 28.55 6.15 -6.04
N THR A 231 29.69 6.01 -5.39
CA THR A 231 30.18 4.73 -4.91
C THR A 231 30.67 4.87 -3.49
N ILE A 232 30.27 3.94 -2.64
CA ILE A 232 30.77 3.81 -1.27
C ILE A 232 31.38 2.43 -1.06
N ASN A 233 32.09 2.26 0.05
CA ASN A 233 32.57 0.96 0.49
C ASN A 233 31.58 0.35 1.47
N LEU A 234 31.19 -0.88 1.20
CA LEU A 234 30.44 -1.73 2.12
C LEU A 234 31.36 -2.80 2.72
N LEU A 235 30.93 -3.44 3.80
CA LEU A 235 31.61 -4.60 4.35
C LEU A 235 31.65 -5.74 3.30
N LYS A 236 32.80 -6.43 3.21
CA LYS A 236 32.87 -7.64 2.39
C LYS A 236 31.95 -8.70 2.98
N THR A 237 31.13 -9.34 2.14
CA THR A 237 30.12 -10.28 2.62
C THR A 237 30.70 -11.57 3.20
N ASP A 238 29.99 -12.14 4.17
CA ASP A 238 30.24 -13.47 4.75
C ASP A 238 31.66 -13.64 5.35
N GLU A 239 32.24 -12.59 5.93
CA GLU A 239 33.51 -12.71 6.69
C GLU A 239 33.26 -13.22 8.12
N MET A 240 32.00 -13.29 8.55
CA MET A 240 31.58 -14.00 9.77
C MET A 240 30.17 -14.58 9.61
N GLU A 241 29.77 -15.41 10.57
CA GLU A 241 28.40 -15.93 10.67
C GLU A 241 27.99 -15.92 12.14
N ARG A 242 27.35 -14.82 12.57
CA ARG A 242 26.91 -14.64 13.96
C ARG A 242 25.39 -14.66 14.04
N PHE A 243 24.87 -15.74 14.60
CA PHE A 243 23.45 -15.91 14.91
C PHE A 243 23.07 -15.16 16.18
N LEU A 244 21.82 -14.69 16.23
CA LEU A 244 21.25 -14.02 17.39
C LEU A 244 20.28 -14.95 18.12
N PRO A 245 20.13 -14.82 19.45
CA PRO A 245 19.20 -15.65 20.22
C PRO A 245 17.77 -15.54 19.68
N GLY A 246 17.16 -16.69 19.33
CA GLY A 246 15.78 -16.75 18.84
C GLY A 246 15.57 -16.29 17.39
N ILE A 247 16.63 -15.87 16.69
CA ILE A 247 16.56 -15.38 15.31
C ILE A 247 17.17 -16.41 14.36
N ASP A 248 16.33 -17.07 13.57
CA ASP A 248 16.76 -18.09 12.59
C ASP A 248 16.56 -17.65 11.13
N PHE A 249 15.95 -16.47 10.92
CA PHE A 249 15.63 -15.91 9.60
C PHE A 249 16.70 -14.94 9.06
N MET A 250 17.67 -14.56 9.89
CA MET A 250 18.82 -13.74 9.51
C MET A 250 20.02 -13.97 10.44
N HIS A 251 21.20 -13.56 10.01
CA HIS A 251 22.39 -13.48 10.85
C HIS A 251 23.26 -12.28 10.48
N ILE A 252 24.18 -11.91 11.37
CA ILE A 252 25.21 -10.90 11.07
C ILE A 252 26.31 -11.59 10.24
N SER A 253 26.48 -11.12 9.00
CA SER A 253 27.44 -11.66 8.03
C SER A 253 28.79 -10.93 8.03
N ASN A 254 28.81 -9.69 8.56
CA ASN A 254 30.03 -8.95 8.86
C ASN A 254 29.73 -7.76 9.79
N ILE A 255 30.74 -7.27 10.50
CA ILE A 255 30.67 -6.05 11.30
C ILE A 255 32.03 -5.36 11.32
N GLY A 256 32.06 -4.02 11.29
CA GLY A 256 33.32 -3.29 11.33
C GLY A 256 33.14 -1.78 11.20
N TYR A 257 34.27 -1.07 11.26
CA TYR A 257 34.28 0.38 11.03
C TYR A 257 34.78 0.70 9.62
N ILE A 258 34.07 1.60 8.95
CA ILE A 258 34.46 2.19 7.66
C ILE A 258 34.30 3.70 7.82
N ASP A 259 35.37 4.45 7.57
CA ASP A 259 35.39 5.92 7.62
C ASP A 259 34.77 6.50 8.92
N GLY A 260 35.10 5.91 10.07
CA GLY A 260 34.63 6.35 11.39
C GLY A 260 33.23 5.89 11.79
N ARG A 261 32.46 5.30 10.86
CA ARG A 261 31.09 4.81 11.10
C ARG A 261 31.06 3.33 11.45
N LEU A 262 30.10 2.92 12.27
CA LEU A 262 29.86 1.52 12.57
C LEU A 262 28.99 0.91 11.47
N HIS A 263 29.49 -0.13 10.81
CA HIS A 263 28.77 -0.89 9.81
C HIS A 263 28.42 -2.27 10.38
N ILE A 264 27.15 -2.67 10.24
CA ILE A 264 26.63 -3.98 10.61
C ILE A 264 25.96 -4.56 9.38
N GLN A 265 26.52 -5.64 8.85
CA GLN A 265 25.98 -6.32 7.69
C GLN A 265 25.24 -7.58 8.12
N THR A 266 24.04 -7.73 7.58
CA THR A 266 23.17 -8.88 7.81
C THR A 266 22.94 -9.64 6.52
N LYS A 267 22.66 -10.93 6.67
CA LYS A 267 22.20 -11.80 5.59
C LYS A 267 20.88 -12.44 6.00
N TRP A 268 19.87 -12.25 5.17
CA TRP A 268 18.51 -12.71 5.36
C TRP A 268 18.25 -13.97 4.52
N ARG A 269 17.33 -14.81 4.99
CA ARG A 269 16.91 -16.00 4.26
C ARG A 269 16.32 -15.65 2.90
N GLU A 270 16.58 -16.51 1.90
CA GLU A 270 16.10 -16.28 0.53
C GLU A 270 14.58 -16.46 0.40
N ASP A 271 14.00 -17.34 1.22
CA ASP A 271 12.56 -17.61 1.30
C ASP A 271 11.81 -16.68 2.26
N SER A 272 12.52 -15.75 2.91
CA SER A 272 11.92 -14.70 3.73
C SER A 272 11.00 -13.81 2.89
N ILE A 273 9.81 -13.54 3.42
CA ILE A 273 8.83 -12.65 2.82
C ILE A 273 8.48 -11.60 3.85
N ASP A 274 8.99 -10.40 3.61
CA ASP A 274 8.80 -9.23 4.45
C ASP A 274 9.28 -9.39 5.90
N ASP A 275 10.21 -10.31 6.17
CA ASP A 275 10.95 -10.23 7.43
C ASP A 275 11.85 -8.99 7.39
N HIS A 276 11.86 -8.25 8.48
CA HIS A 276 12.56 -6.98 8.55
C HIS A 276 12.98 -6.68 9.99
N GLY A 277 13.77 -5.64 10.15
CA GLY A 277 14.27 -5.22 11.45
C GLY A 277 15.37 -4.19 11.32
N PHE A 278 15.90 -3.79 12.47
CA PHE A 278 17.00 -2.86 12.56
C PHE A 278 17.77 -3.08 13.86
N PHE A 279 19.01 -2.61 13.90
CA PHE A 279 19.75 -2.51 15.14
C PHE A 279 19.62 -1.12 15.75
N TYR A 280 19.85 -1.03 17.05
CA TYR A 280 19.95 0.25 17.74
C TYR A 280 20.98 0.16 18.86
N LEU A 281 21.52 1.32 19.23
CA LEU A 281 22.51 1.44 20.28
C LEU A 281 21.83 1.82 21.59
N VAL A 282 22.33 1.27 22.69
CA VAL A 282 21.91 1.63 24.05
C VAL A 282 23.11 1.98 24.90
N ASP A 283 22.95 2.91 25.83
CA ASP A 283 23.97 3.23 26.84
C ASP A 283 24.05 2.14 27.93
N ALA A 284 24.96 2.32 28.89
CA ALA A 284 25.15 1.40 30.01
C ALA A 284 23.92 1.30 30.95
N LEU A 285 22.97 2.24 30.86
CA LEU A 285 21.71 2.24 31.61
C LEU A 285 20.56 1.60 30.80
N GLY A 286 20.80 1.24 29.54
CA GLY A 286 19.80 0.68 28.63
C GLY A 286 18.97 1.73 27.89
N ASN A 287 19.30 3.02 27.96
CA ASN A 287 18.60 4.05 27.21
C ASN A 287 19.01 3.99 25.74
N ARG A 288 18.03 4.10 24.84
CA ARG A 288 18.29 4.19 23.40
C ARG A 288 19.06 5.46 23.08
N LEU A 289 20.15 5.31 22.34
CA LEU A 289 20.94 6.40 21.81
C LEU A 289 20.38 6.82 20.45
N GLU A 290 20.18 8.12 20.29
CA GLU A 290 19.82 8.70 18.99
C GLU A 290 21.10 8.86 18.15
N THR A 291 21.10 8.23 16.98
CA THR A 291 22.22 8.27 16.04
C THR A 291 21.70 8.33 14.62
N ASP A 292 22.30 9.21 13.82
CA ASP A 292 22.09 9.20 12.38
C ASP A 292 22.49 7.84 11.84
N ASN A 293 21.56 7.23 11.11
CA ASN A 293 21.76 5.91 10.56
C ASN A 293 21.19 5.80 9.17
N SER A 294 21.65 4.79 8.44
CA SER A 294 21.10 4.40 7.16
C SER A 294 21.22 2.91 6.95
N ASN A 295 20.40 2.37 6.05
CA ASN A 295 20.50 0.99 5.63
C ASN A 295 20.54 0.89 4.10
N LEU A 296 21.20 -0.14 3.61
CA LEU A 296 21.34 -0.42 2.17
C LEU A 296 21.04 -1.88 1.87
N TYR A 297 20.13 -2.11 0.93
CA TYR A 297 19.77 -3.44 0.45
C TYR A 297 20.59 -3.80 -0.78
N PHE A 298 21.19 -4.98 -0.76
CA PHE A 298 21.96 -5.49 -1.90
C PHE A 298 22.04 -7.02 -1.94
N ASP A 299 22.56 -7.51 -3.05
CA ASP A 299 22.92 -8.91 -3.28
C ASP A 299 24.36 -8.99 -3.82
N ILE A 300 24.89 -10.21 -3.86
CA ILE A 300 26.15 -10.53 -4.53
C ILE A 300 25.88 -11.37 -5.78
N ASP A 301 26.48 -10.99 -6.91
CA ASP A 301 26.43 -11.76 -8.15
C ASP A 301 27.38 -12.97 -8.13
N ARG A 302 27.33 -13.82 -9.17
CA ARG A 302 28.19 -15.01 -9.28
C ARG A 302 29.69 -14.70 -9.36
N ARG A 303 30.07 -13.44 -9.58
CA ARG A 303 31.46 -12.96 -9.68
C ARG A 303 31.92 -12.27 -8.39
N GLY A 304 31.10 -12.26 -7.33
CA GLY A 304 31.42 -11.62 -6.07
C GLY A 304 31.23 -10.10 -6.09
N LYS A 305 30.50 -9.54 -7.06
CA LYS A 305 30.21 -8.11 -7.14
C LYS A 305 28.84 -7.79 -6.57
N THR A 306 28.72 -6.61 -5.98
CA THR A 306 27.43 -6.11 -5.52
C THR A 306 26.47 -5.87 -6.69
N LYS A 307 25.20 -6.21 -6.48
CA LYS A 307 24.07 -5.88 -7.35
C LYS A 307 22.86 -5.52 -6.48
N PHE A 308 21.81 -4.97 -7.08
CA PHE A 308 20.54 -4.79 -6.36
C PHE A 308 19.94 -6.13 -5.96
N GLY A 309 19.39 -6.15 -4.75
CA GLY A 309 18.82 -7.33 -4.12
C GLY A 309 18.46 -7.01 -2.68
N ARG A 310 17.97 -8.01 -1.96
CA ARG A 310 17.46 -7.87 -0.58
C ARG A 310 18.06 -8.88 0.38
N ARG A 311 18.98 -9.73 -0.10
CA ARG A 311 19.56 -10.79 0.72
C ARG A 311 20.49 -10.23 1.78
N TYR A 312 21.19 -9.14 1.48
CA TYR A 312 22.03 -8.44 2.43
C TYR A 312 21.45 -7.06 2.74
N VAL A 313 21.56 -6.69 4.02
CA VAL A 313 21.31 -5.32 4.47
C VAL A 313 22.53 -4.85 5.25
N GLU A 314 23.09 -3.72 4.86
CA GLU A 314 24.15 -3.06 5.62
C GLU A 314 23.58 -1.85 6.34
N TYR A 315 23.59 -1.90 7.67
CA TYR A 315 23.23 -0.80 8.55
C TYR A 315 24.47 0.00 8.89
N ILE A 316 24.39 1.32 8.76
CA ILE A 316 25.49 2.25 8.93
C ILE A 316 25.07 3.26 9.99
N TYR A 317 25.84 3.37 11.06
CA TYR A 317 25.58 4.28 12.17
C TYR A 317 26.72 5.29 12.29
N ASP A 318 26.35 6.57 12.34
CA ASP A 318 27.28 7.61 12.76
C ASP A 318 27.44 7.56 14.27
N VAL A 319 28.65 7.23 14.70
CA VAL A 319 29.02 7.07 16.11
C VAL A 319 30.29 7.87 16.44
N GLU A 320 30.71 8.78 15.56
CA GLU A 320 31.97 9.51 15.73
C GLU A 320 31.96 10.37 17.00
N ASN A 321 30.80 10.94 17.34
CA ASN A 321 30.60 11.82 18.48
C ASN A 321 30.10 11.10 19.75
N LEU A 322 30.05 9.78 19.75
CA LEU A 322 29.62 8.99 20.91
C LEU A 322 30.81 8.52 21.75
N ASP A 323 30.66 8.59 23.08
CA ASP A 323 31.47 7.77 23.97
C ASP A 323 30.94 6.33 23.90
N LEU A 324 31.79 5.43 23.40
CA LEU A 324 31.41 4.03 23.19
C LEU A 324 31.61 3.16 24.44
N ASP A 325 32.16 3.72 25.53
CA ASP A 325 32.31 2.97 26.77
C ASP A 325 30.93 2.57 27.34
N GLY A 326 30.76 1.27 27.62
CA GLY A 326 29.50 0.71 28.09
C GLY A 326 28.35 0.68 27.07
N VAL A 327 28.55 1.12 25.82
CA VAL A 327 27.54 1.07 24.76
C VAL A 327 27.33 -0.38 24.29
N GLN A 328 26.07 -0.75 24.06
CA GLN A 328 25.68 -2.07 23.54
C GLN A 328 24.85 -1.96 22.27
N LEU A 329 24.98 -2.95 21.40
CA LEU A 329 24.12 -3.12 20.24
C LEU A 329 22.94 -4.04 20.57
N LYS A 330 21.72 -3.59 20.31
CA LYS A 330 20.48 -4.37 20.41
C LYS A 330 19.80 -4.46 19.05
N GLY A 331 18.89 -5.41 18.91
CA GLY A 331 18.11 -5.61 17.69
C GLY A 331 16.61 -5.60 17.94
N TYR A 332 15.88 -5.09 16.94
CA TYR A 332 14.44 -5.27 16.77
C TYR A 332 14.20 -5.99 15.45
N PHE A 333 13.49 -7.12 15.47
CA PHE A 333 13.21 -7.91 14.28
C PHE A 333 11.77 -8.41 14.26
N VAL A 334 11.25 -8.58 13.05
CA VAL A 334 9.92 -9.11 12.78
C VAL A 334 10.05 -10.20 11.73
N THR A 335 9.38 -11.32 11.95
CA THR A 335 9.22 -12.37 10.94
C THR A 335 7.76 -12.76 10.77
N ASN A 336 7.41 -13.28 9.60
CA ASN A 336 6.06 -13.73 9.27
C ASN A 336 5.99 -15.25 9.26
N GLY A 337 5.22 -15.85 10.17
CA GLY A 337 5.10 -17.32 10.28
C GLY A 337 4.35 -17.97 9.11
N LYS A 338 3.48 -17.22 8.42
CA LYS A 338 2.73 -17.70 7.25
C LYS A 338 2.75 -16.68 6.11
N TYR A 339 2.83 -17.20 4.90
CA TYR A 339 2.52 -16.48 3.67
C TYR A 339 1.54 -17.30 2.83
N VAL A 340 0.34 -16.77 2.62
CA VAL A 340 -0.74 -17.47 1.93
C VAL A 340 -1.05 -16.77 0.62
N LYS A 341 -1.03 -17.53 -0.47
CA LYS A 341 -1.45 -17.05 -1.80
C LYS A 341 -2.85 -17.56 -2.13
N GLY A 342 -3.61 -16.76 -2.86
CA GLY A 342 -4.92 -17.14 -3.38
C GLY A 342 -5.41 -16.15 -4.43
N ASN A 343 -6.70 -16.23 -4.73
CA ASN A 343 -7.38 -15.36 -5.67
C ASN A 343 -8.76 -14.96 -5.12
N TRP A 344 -8.77 -14.23 -4.02
CA TRP A 344 -9.99 -13.66 -3.47
C TRP A 344 -10.34 -12.40 -4.24
N ARG A 345 -11.51 -12.40 -4.88
CA ARG A 345 -11.91 -11.31 -5.77
C ARG A 345 -13.41 -11.11 -5.76
N THR A 346 -13.81 -9.86 -5.59
CA THR A 346 -15.22 -9.43 -5.68
C THR A 346 -15.35 -8.24 -6.63
N SER A 347 -16.58 -7.94 -7.05
CA SER A 347 -16.85 -6.75 -7.86
C SER A 347 -18.19 -6.16 -7.48
N PHE A 348 -18.19 -4.87 -7.15
CA PHE A 348 -19.35 -4.13 -6.66
C PHE A 348 -19.33 -2.70 -7.20
N VAL A 349 -20.46 -2.01 -7.10
CA VAL A 349 -20.56 -0.59 -7.46
C VAL A 349 -20.33 0.23 -6.21
N MET A 350 -19.44 1.22 -6.26
CA MET A 350 -19.26 2.18 -5.16
C MET A 350 -20.15 3.39 -5.39
N GLU A 351 -21.08 3.62 -4.48
CA GLU A 351 -21.92 4.81 -4.46
C GLU A 351 -21.21 5.93 -3.69
N SER A 352 -21.20 7.12 -4.30
CA SER A 352 -20.64 8.31 -3.66
C SER A 352 -21.30 8.58 -2.32
N VAL A 353 -20.53 9.07 -1.36
CA VAL A 353 -21.06 9.85 -0.25
C VAL A 353 -21.95 10.97 -0.80
N VAL A 354 -23.08 11.19 -0.12
CA VAL A 354 -24.19 12.01 -0.64
C VAL A 354 -23.84 13.49 -0.68
N GLU A 355 -22.97 13.95 0.21
CA GLU A 355 -22.62 15.38 0.34
C GLU A 355 -21.16 15.62 -0.03
N GLU A 356 -20.94 16.48 -1.04
CA GLU A 356 -19.61 16.99 -1.41
C GLU A 356 -19.72 18.47 -1.76
N LYS A 357 -18.87 19.31 -1.16
CA LYS A 357 -18.71 20.71 -1.54
C LYS A 357 -17.49 20.85 -2.44
N LYS A 358 -17.60 21.57 -3.55
CA LYS A 358 -16.54 21.73 -4.57
C LYS A 358 -16.29 23.19 -4.86
N ALA A 359 -15.03 23.57 -5.02
CA ALA A 359 -14.64 24.90 -5.45
C ALA A 359 -13.48 24.81 -6.46
N GLU A 360 -13.63 25.52 -7.58
CA GLU A 360 -12.46 25.90 -8.38
C GLU A 360 -11.63 26.88 -7.56
N SER A 361 -10.33 26.64 -7.46
CA SER A 361 -9.42 27.47 -6.69
C SER A 361 -8.08 27.50 -7.37
N PHE A 362 -7.47 28.69 -7.50
CA PHE A 362 -6.13 28.83 -8.06
C PHE A 362 -5.16 29.16 -6.93
N ILE A 363 -4.62 28.12 -6.32
CA ILE A 363 -3.61 28.25 -5.25
C ILE A 363 -2.27 27.79 -5.81
N GLU A 364 -1.37 28.76 -5.97
CA GLU A 364 0.03 28.52 -6.31
C GLU A 364 0.81 28.03 -5.10
N PHE A 365 1.55 26.95 -5.31
CA PHE A 365 2.64 26.44 -4.48
C PHE A 365 3.94 26.46 -5.30
N ASP A 366 5.09 26.24 -4.68
CA ASP A 366 6.41 26.38 -5.33
C ASP A 366 6.55 25.55 -6.61
N THR A 367 6.09 24.30 -6.58
CA THR A 367 6.26 23.31 -7.66
C THR A 367 4.96 22.91 -8.36
N TRP A 368 3.82 23.47 -7.94
CA TRP A 368 2.52 23.05 -8.43
C TRP A 368 1.39 24.07 -8.20
N THR A 369 0.30 23.92 -8.95
CA THR A 369 -0.89 24.76 -8.81
C THR A 369 -2.08 23.86 -8.51
N ALA A 370 -2.75 24.10 -7.37
CA ALA A 370 -4.07 23.57 -7.14
C ALA A 370 -5.08 24.35 -7.99
N ASN A 371 -5.94 23.62 -8.69
CA ASN A 371 -7.03 24.15 -9.51
C ASN A 371 -8.41 23.82 -8.93
N TYR A 372 -8.47 22.89 -7.97
CA TYR A 372 -9.69 22.34 -7.45
C TYR A 372 -9.54 21.90 -6.00
N ILE A 373 -10.56 22.20 -5.19
CA ILE A 373 -10.68 21.73 -3.81
C ILE A 373 -12.07 21.12 -3.62
N SER A 374 -12.15 19.97 -2.95
CA SER A 374 -13.41 19.44 -2.48
C SER A 374 -13.39 18.98 -1.03
N VAL A 375 -14.54 19.09 -0.39
CA VAL A 375 -14.78 18.65 0.99
C VAL A 375 -15.86 17.59 0.95
N SER A 376 -15.56 16.45 1.54
CA SER A 376 -16.49 15.34 1.73
C SER A 376 -16.44 14.90 3.20
N PRO A 377 -17.31 13.96 3.63
CA PRO A 377 -17.18 13.37 4.95
C PRO A 377 -15.84 12.67 5.17
N LEU A 378 -15.14 12.21 4.13
CA LEU A 378 -13.84 11.55 4.22
C LEU A 378 -12.66 12.55 4.30
N GLY A 379 -12.95 13.85 4.32
CA GLY A 379 -11.95 14.91 4.47
C GLY A 379 -11.85 15.82 3.24
N VAL A 380 -10.69 16.44 3.04
CA VAL A 380 -10.51 17.47 2.02
C VAL A 380 -9.51 17.03 0.95
N THR A 381 -9.90 17.19 -0.31
CA THR A 381 -9.08 16.86 -1.47
C THR A 381 -8.63 18.14 -2.16
N ILE A 382 -7.32 18.30 -2.33
CA ILE A 382 -6.73 19.33 -3.20
C ILE A 382 -6.26 18.64 -4.47
N ALA A 383 -6.73 19.09 -5.62
CA ALA A 383 -6.29 18.59 -6.92
C ALA A 383 -5.68 19.69 -7.78
N GLY A 384 -4.73 19.31 -8.62
CA GLY A 384 -3.94 20.26 -9.38
C GLY A 384 -2.93 19.62 -10.34
N ILE A 385 -2.02 20.46 -10.84
CA ILE A 385 -0.90 20.03 -11.70
C ILE A 385 0.41 20.30 -10.98
N ALA A 386 1.21 19.25 -10.76
CA ALA A 386 2.47 19.27 -10.04
C ALA A 386 3.61 18.59 -10.81
N GLU A 387 4.80 19.20 -10.77
CA GLU A 387 6.04 18.47 -11.11
C GLU A 387 6.50 17.59 -9.94
N GLU A 388 6.35 18.10 -8.72
CA GLU A 388 6.69 17.42 -7.48
C GLU A 388 5.70 17.86 -6.39
N ILE A 389 5.38 16.96 -5.46
CA ILE A 389 4.52 17.25 -4.31
C ILE A 389 5.41 17.29 -3.07
N ASN A 390 5.50 18.46 -2.44
CA ASN A 390 6.07 18.61 -1.10
C ASN A 390 4.92 18.91 -0.12
N LEU A 391 4.73 18.02 0.86
CA LEU A 391 3.65 18.13 1.85
C LEU A 391 3.97 19.08 3.00
N ASP A 392 5.25 19.34 3.29
CA ASP A 392 5.69 20.15 4.44
C ASP A 392 5.22 21.60 4.34
N ASN A 393 4.97 22.07 3.11
CA ASN A 393 4.54 23.43 2.81
C ASN A 393 3.02 23.58 2.68
N ILE A 394 2.22 22.59 3.12
CA ILE A 394 0.76 22.63 2.98
C ILE A 394 0.09 22.54 4.34
N THR A 395 -0.58 23.63 4.72
CA THR A 395 -1.45 23.71 5.90
C THR A 395 -2.89 23.84 5.44
N ILE A 396 -3.77 23.08 6.09
CA ILE A 396 -5.20 23.08 5.78
C ILE A 396 -6.03 23.05 7.06
N GLU A 397 -7.10 23.82 7.05
CA GLU A 397 -8.06 23.90 8.14
C GLU A 397 -9.47 23.99 7.57
N VAL A 398 -10.44 23.32 8.21
CA VAL A 398 -11.86 23.44 7.89
C VAL A 398 -12.53 24.25 8.98
N TYR A 399 -13.16 25.36 8.60
CA TYR A 399 -13.91 26.20 9.50
C TYR A 399 -15.39 25.83 9.39
N MET A 400 -16.00 25.48 10.52
CA MET A 400 -17.39 25.07 10.62
C MET A 400 -18.29 26.28 10.98
N LEU A 401 -19.58 26.21 10.66
CA LEU A 401 -20.56 27.27 10.95
C LEU A 401 -20.74 27.54 12.45
N ASP A 402 -20.47 26.55 13.31
CA ASP A 402 -20.48 26.69 14.76
C ASP A 402 -19.22 27.38 15.33
N GLY A 403 -18.26 27.72 14.45
CA GLY A 403 -16.98 28.34 14.80
C GLY A 403 -15.88 27.35 15.18
N SER A 404 -16.15 26.03 15.18
CA SER A 404 -15.12 25.02 15.40
C SER A 404 -14.19 24.89 14.18
N ILE A 405 -12.94 24.49 14.44
CA ILE A 405 -11.93 24.26 13.40
C ILE A 405 -11.58 22.78 13.42
N LYS A 406 -11.61 22.13 12.26
CA LYS A 406 -11.18 20.73 12.10
C LYS A 406 -9.77 20.67 11.54
N THR A 407 -8.95 19.87 12.21
CA THR A 407 -7.61 19.45 11.76
C THR A 407 -7.68 18.03 11.20
N PHE A 408 -6.58 17.59 10.58
CA PHE A 408 -6.51 16.30 9.90
C PHE A 408 -5.47 15.40 10.55
N ASP A 409 -5.75 14.10 10.55
CA ASP A 409 -4.93 13.09 11.24
C ASP A 409 -3.89 12.48 10.30
N SER A 410 -4.17 12.50 9.00
CA SER A 410 -3.24 11.99 7.99
C SER A 410 -3.43 12.71 6.66
N VAL A 411 -2.41 12.57 5.81
CA VAL A 411 -2.39 13.11 4.45
C VAL A 411 -1.84 12.06 3.49
N VAL A 412 -2.49 11.92 2.33
CA VAL A 412 -2.04 11.04 1.25
C VAL A 412 -1.92 11.85 -0.03
N ALA A 413 -0.75 11.76 -0.68
CA ALA A 413 -0.50 12.39 -1.97
C ALA A 413 -0.37 11.35 -3.07
N CYS A 414 -1.09 11.55 -4.17
CA CYS A 414 -1.00 10.75 -5.39
C CYS A 414 -0.65 11.65 -6.58
N ARG A 415 0.30 11.23 -7.41
CA ARG A 415 0.66 11.93 -8.64
C ARG A 415 0.71 10.98 -9.84
N GLU A 416 0.06 11.36 -10.94
CA GLU A 416 0.12 10.64 -12.21
C GLU A 416 0.11 11.63 -13.38
N ASN A 417 1.08 11.53 -14.30
CA ASN A 417 1.15 12.41 -15.48
C ASN A 417 1.04 13.91 -15.14
N LYS A 418 1.69 14.32 -14.05
CA LYS A 418 1.62 15.66 -13.43
C LYS A 418 0.30 16.02 -12.76
N GLU A 419 -0.78 15.25 -12.90
CA GLU A 419 -1.96 15.45 -12.08
C GLU A 419 -1.65 15.02 -10.64
N ALA A 420 -1.82 15.95 -9.70
CA ALA A 420 -1.66 15.74 -8.28
C ALA A 420 -3.02 15.72 -7.59
N ARG A 421 -3.17 14.83 -6.62
CA ARG A 421 -4.29 14.79 -5.67
C ARG A 421 -3.70 14.61 -4.28
N ILE A 422 -4.07 15.49 -3.36
CA ILE A 422 -3.66 15.44 -1.97
C ILE A 422 -4.92 15.34 -1.13
N LYS A 423 -5.06 14.24 -0.41
CA LYS A 423 -6.20 13.96 0.46
C LYS A 423 -5.78 14.17 1.91
N PHE A 424 -6.44 15.08 2.59
CA PHE A 424 -6.35 15.29 4.03
C PHE A 424 -7.52 14.58 4.69
N ILE A 425 -7.23 13.70 5.64
CA ILE A 425 -8.18 12.71 6.16
C ILE A 425 -8.43 12.99 7.64
N THR A 426 -9.71 12.92 8.02
CA THR A 426 -10.16 13.01 9.41
C THR A 426 -10.57 11.63 9.92
N THR A 427 -10.31 11.35 11.19
CA THR A 427 -10.70 10.10 11.85
C THR A 427 -12.22 10.00 11.95
N MET A 428 -12.88 11.14 12.23
CA MET A 428 -14.33 11.24 12.25
C MET A 428 -14.83 11.91 10.97
N PRO A 429 -15.99 11.48 10.44
CA PRO A 429 -16.57 12.09 9.26
C PRO A 429 -16.84 13.59 9.42
N LEU A 430 -16.58 14.38 8.38
CA LEU A 430 -16.99 15.78 8.34
C LEU A 430 -18.49 15.92 8.03
N GLU A 431 -19.19 16.73 8.83
CA GLU A 431 -20.54 17.19 8.50
C GLU A 431 -20.45 18.29 7.42
N VAL A 432 -20.48 17.88 6.15
CA VAL A 432 -20.21 18.77 5.02
C VAL A 432 -21.17 19.96 4.95
N SER A 433 -22.44 19.76 5.30
CA SER A 433 -23.44 20.83 5.40
C SER A 433 -23.03 21.96 6.36
N GLU A 434 -22.36 21.63 7.46
CA GLU A 434 -21.88 22.58 8.49
C GLU A 434 -20.53 23.23 8.17
N VAL A 435 -19.91 22.92 7.04
CA VAL A 435 -18.65 23.56 6.60
C VAL A 435 -18.93 24.97 6.08
N ASP A 436 -18.29 25.99 6.67
CA ASP A 436 -18.36 27.38 6.20
C ASP A 436 -17.36 27.60 5.05
N TYR A 437 -16.06 27.46 5.36
CA TYR A 437 -14.98 27.60 4.39
C TYR A 437 -13.77 26.75 4.76
N VAL A 438 -12.85 26.57 3.79
CA VAL A 438 -11.55 25.94 3.99
C VAL A 438 -10.46 26.98 3.82
N THR A 439 -9.39 26.89 4.61
CA THR A 439 -8.16 27.64 4.33
C THR A 439 -7.05 26.72 3.88
N VAL A 440 -6.31 27.13 2.85
CA VAL A 440 -5.10 26.45 2.39
C VAL A 440 -3.95 27.44 2.43
N ASN A 441 -2.94 27.21 3.27
CA ASN A 441 -1.86 28.17 3.54
C ASN A 441 -2.38 29.58 3.84
N GLY A 442 -3.46 29.67 4.64
CA GLY A 442 -4.13 30.92 4.99
C GLY A 442 -4.98 31.55 3.89
N LYS A 443 -5.03 31.00 2.67
CA LYS A 443 -5.94 31.46 1.61
C LYS A 443 -7.33 30.84 1.80
N VAL A 444 -8.35 31.69 1.90
CA VAL A 444 -9.74 31.30 2.09
C VAL A 444 -10.34 30.76 0.78
N VAL A 445 -11.02 29.63 0.88
CA VAL A 445 -11.76 28.95 -0.19
C VAL A 445 -13.19 28.75 0.27
N VAL A 446 -14.12 29.44 -0.39
CA VAL A 446 -15.56 29.39 -0.08
C VAL A 446 -16.26 28.52 -1.13
N PHE A 447 -17.14 27.64 -0.66
CA PHE A 447 -17.93 26.75 -1.51
C PHE A 447 -19.25 27.43 -1.89
N LYS A 448 -19.66 27.31 -3.16
CA LYS A 448 -20.88 27.92 -3.68
C LYS A 448 -22.05 26.95 -3.71
#